data_AF-A0A420W0F5-F1
#
_entry.id   AF-A0A420W0F5-F1
#
_cell.length_a   1.000
_cell.length_b   1.000
_cell.length_c   1.000
_cell.angle_alpha   90.00
_cell.angle_beta   90.00
_cell.angle_gamma   90.00
#
_symmetry.space_group_name_H-M   'P 1'
#
loop_
_entity.id
_entity.type
_entity.pdbx_description
1 polymer ?
#
loop_
_entity_poly.entity_id
_entity_poly.type
_entity_poly.pdbx_seq_one_letter_code
_entity_poly.pdbx_strand_id
1 'polypeptide(L)'
;MNGNLSNLKFRVRRGDLYSLVPEVISYGEYKIGKRISGIVNALTGIFYKTGMALGGIVPGLVLAYVAFDKDNVVTQSDMAEKGIQWLLAVIPAILLLLAMYVISKYELDDATIDKINREIESKVNY
;
A
#
# COMPACT_ATOMS: atom_id res chain seq x y z
N MET A 1 15.63 -3.67 -36.63
CA MET A 1 15.71 -4.24 -35.27
C MET A 1 14.35 -4.08 -34.60
N ASN A 2 13.54 -5.13 -34.69
CA ASN A 2 12.15 -5.17 -34.25
C ASN A 2 12.07 -5.40 -32.73
N GLY A 3 12.06 -4.30 -31.97
CA GLY A 3 11.83 -4.28 -30.52
C GLY A 3 10.36 -4.02 -30.19
N ASN A 4 9.50 -4.98 -30.53
CA ASN A 4 8.20 -5.27 -29.94
C ASN A 4 7.44 -4.13 -29.17
N LEU A 5 6.86 -3.18 -29.91
CA LEU A 5 5.89 -2.20 -29.39
C LEU A 5 4.58 -2.84 -28.87
N SER A 6 4.34 -4.12 -29.21
CA SER A 6 3.16 -4.85 -28.72
C SER A 6 3.31 -5.26 -27.25
N ASN A 7 4.53 -5.54 -26.77
CA ASN A 7 4.82 -5.82 -25.36
C ASN A 7 4.59 -4.60 -24.45
N LEU A 8 4.84 -3.39 -24.97
CA LEU A 8 4.64 -2.14 -24.21
C LEU A 8 3.14 -1.86 -24.02
N LYS A 9 2.33 -2.07 -25.07
CA LYS A 9 0.86 -1.95 -25.02
C LYS A 9 0.15 -3.06 -24.24
N PHE A 10 0.82 -4.19 -23.97
CA PHE A 10 0.30 -5.26 -23.13
C PHE A 10 0.53 -5.01 -21.63
N ARG A 11 1.58 -4.27 -21.27
CA ARG A 11 1.90 -3.97 -19.86
C ARG A 11 0.96 -2.93 -19.24
N VAL A 12 0.53 -1.94 -20.03
CA VAL A 12 -0.43 -0.90 -19.61
C VAL A 12 -1.88 -1.42 -19.60
N ARG A 13 -2.18 -2.51 -20.32
CA ARG A 13 -3.55 -3.07 -20.41
C ARG A 13 -3.94 -4.00 -19.27
N ARG A 14 -2.99 -4.49 -18.48
CA ARG A 14 -3.28 -5.22 -17.24
C ARG A 14 -3.30 -4.20 -16.11
N GLY A 15 -4.50 -3.72 -15.75
CA GLY A 15 -4.73 -2.83 -14.60
C GLY A 15 -4.46 -3.52 -13.25
N ASP A 16 -3.37 -4.29 -13.16
CA ASP A 16 -2.90 -4.87 -11.92
C ASP A 16 -2.25 -3.75 -11.11
N LEU A 17 -2.72 -3.49 -9.89
CA LEU A 17 -2.15 -2.49 -8.96
C LEU A 17 -0.61 -2.61 -8.84
N TYR A 18 -0.10 -3.83 -9.01
CA TYR A 18 1.32 -4.17 -8.97
C TYR A 18 2.15 -3.62 -10.13
N SER A 19 1.52 -3.18 -11.22
CA SER A 19 2.20 -2.55 -12.37
C SER A 19 2.64 -1.10 -12.10
N LEU A 20 1.97 -0.42 -11.16
CA LEU A 20 2.30 0.96 -10.76
C LEU A 20 3.58 1.01 -9.90
N VAL A 21 3.84 -0.03 -9.10
CA VAL A 21 5.01 -0.10 -8.21
C VAL A 21 6.35 0.09 -8.96
N PRO A 22 6.65 -0.65 -10.04
CA PRO A 22 7.88 -0.42 -10.81
C PRO A 22 7.90 0.92 -11.54
N GLU A 23 6.75 1.51 -11.86
CA GLU A 23 6.66 2.82 -12.50
C GLU A 23 7.04 3.96 -11.54
N VAL A 24 6.52 3.93 -10.30
CA VAL A 24 6.88 4.88 -9.23
C VAL A 24 8.36 4.74 -8.85
N ILE A 25 8.87 3.51 -8.78
CA ILE A 25 10.28 3.25 -8.50
C ILE A 25 11.18 3.81 -9.59
N SER A 26 10.85 3.55 -10.86
CA SER A 26 11.63 4.03 -12.00
C SER A 26 11.63 5.57 -12.07
N TYR A 27 10.48 6.19 -11.80
CA TYR A 27 10.36 7.65 -11.70
C TYR A 27 11.17 8.23 -10.53
N GLY A 28 11.15 7.59 -9.37
CA GLY A 28 11.95 7.99 -8.21
C GLY A 28 13.46 7.90 -8.45
N GLU A 29 13.93 6.83 -9.12
CA GLU A 29 15.33 6.68 -9.50
C GLU A 29 15.77 7.69 -10.57
N TYR A 30 14.90 7.98 -11.55
CA TYR A 30 15.12 9.02 -12.54
C TYR A 30 15.23 10.42 -11.90
N LYS A 31 14.40 10.71 -10.90
CA LYS A 31 14.32 12.01 -10.22
C LYS A 31 15.43 12.26 -9.19
N ILE A 32 15.90 11.21 -8.52
CA ILE A 32 16.88 11.31 -7.40
C ILE A 32 18.30 10.95 -7.87
N GLY A 33 18.46 10.27 -9.01
CA GLY A 33 19.75 9.83 -9.55
C GLY A 33 20.46 8.77 -8.72
N LYS A 34 19.80 8.23 -7.69
CA LYS A 34 20.29 7.17 -6.80
C LYS A 34 19.37 5.96 -6.88
N ARG A 35 19.96 4.77 -6.81
CA ARG A 35 19.23 3.50 -6.86
C ARG A 35 18.48 3.24 -5.56
N ILE A 36 17.18 3.54 -5.54
CA ILE A 36 16.29 3.34 -4.38
C ILE A 36 15.34 2.14 -4.55
N SER A 37 15.30 1.53 -5.74
CA SER A 37 14.45 0.37 -6.07
C SER A 37 14.55 -0.78 -5.06
N GLY A 38 15.76 -1.10 -4.61
CA GLY A 38 15.98 -2.17 -3.63
C GLY A 38 15.35 -1.88 -2.27
N ILE A 39 15.48 -0.64 -1.79
CA ILE A 39 14.96 -0.23 -0.48
C ILE A 39 13.44 -0.15 -0.50
N VAL A 40 12.87 0.48 -1.53
CA VAL A 40 11.41 0.62 -1.67
C VAL A 40 10.73 -0.75 -1.81
N ASN A 41 11.29 -1.65 -2.61
CA ASN A 41 10.75 -3.00 -2.79
C ASN A 41 10.85 -3.83 -1.49
N ALA A 42 11.97 -3.72 -0.77
CA ALA A 42 12.16 -4.40 0.52
C ALA A 42 11.18 -3.87 1.58
N LEU A 43 11.02 -2.55 1.70
CA LEU A 43 10.07 -1.93 2.64
C LEU A 43 8.63 -2.34 2.33
N THR A 44 8.22 -2.24 1.06
CA THR A 44 6.88 -2.66 0.62
C THR A 44 6.64 -4.13 0.96
N GLY A 45 7.63 -5.01 0.71
CA GLY A 45 7.55 -6.42 1.03
C GLY A 45 7.44 -6.72 2.53
N ILE A 46 8.20 -6.03 3.38
CA ILE A 46 8.14 -6.19 4.83
C ILE A 46 6.78 -5.73 5.36
N PHE A 47 6.32 -4.53 5.00
CA PHE A 47 5.02 -4.03 5.44
C PHE A 47 3.86 -4.90 4.97
N TYR A 48 3.93 -5.44 3.75
CA TYR A 48 2.91 -6.36 3.24
C TYR A 48 2.86 -7.66 4.06
N LYS A 49 4.02 -8.26 4.35
CA LYS A 49 4.10 -9.48 5.18
C LYS A 49 3.66 -9.23 6.62
N THR A 50 4.09 -8.12 7.21
CA THR A 50 3.70 -7.73 8.56
C THR A 50 2.20 -7.44 8.64
N GLY A 51 1.64 -6.73 7.65
CA GLY A 51 0.21 -6.46 7.57
C GLY A 51 -0.62 -7.74 7.47
N MET A 52 -0.21 -8.70 6.63
CA MET A 52 -0.87 -10.01 6.55
C MET A 52 -0.74 -10.81 7.85
N ALA A 53 0.44 -10.82 8.48
CA ALA A 53 0.65 -11.53 9.74
C ALA A 53 -0.24 -10.96 10.86
N LEU A 54 -0.31 -9.63 10.98
CA LEU A 54 -1.17 -8.95 11.94
C LEU A 54 -2.66 -9.17 11.62
N GLY A 55 -3.04 -9.07 10.35
CA GLY A 55 -4.42 -9.31 9.90
C GLY A 55 -4.90 -10.74 10.16
N GLY A 56 -4.00 -11.73 10.17
CA GLY A 56 -4.33 -13.11 10.51
C GLY A 56 -4.41 -13.37 12.02
N ILE A 57 -3.46 -12.87 12.81
CA ILE A 57 -3.37 -13.20 14.24
C ILE A 57 -4.35 -12.40 15.11
N VAL A 58 -4.59 -11.13 14.79
CA VAL A 58 -5.39 -10.23 15.62
C VAL A 58 -6.85 -10.70 15.76
N PRO A 59 -7.56 -11.10 14.69
CA PRO A 59 -8.92 -11.63 14.82
C PRO A 59 -8.97 -12.90 15.68
N GLY A 60 -8.00 -13.80 15.53
CA GLY A 60 -7.95 -15.04 16.31
C GLY A 60 -7.81 -14.81 17.82
N LEU A 61 -6.95 -13.87 18.21
CA LEU A 61 -6.77 -13.50 19.63
C LEU A 61 -8.02 -12.84 20.22
N VAL A 62 -8.66 -11.95 19.45
CA VAL A 62 -9.88 -11.27 19.92
C VAL A 62 -11.05 -12.25 20.02
N LEU A 63 -11.21 -13.18 19.08
CA LEU A 63 -12.23 -14.23 19.13
C LEU A 63 -12.03 -15.17 20.34
N ALA A 64 -10.78 -15.53 20.65
CA ALA A 64 -10.46 -16.29 21.85
C ALA A 64 -10.79 -15.50 23.14
N TYR A 65 -10.55 -14.19 23.15
CA TYR A 65 -10.82 -13.34 24.31
C TYR A 65 -12.31 -13.16 24.59
N VAL A 66 -13.14 -12.99 23.55
CA VAL A 66 -14.60 -12.85 23.71
C VAL A 66 -15.33 -14.16 23.94
N ALA A 67 -14.60 -15.26 24.18
CA ALA A 67 -15.13 -16.61 24.38
C ALA A 67 -16.13 -17.01 23.29
N PHE A 68 -15.77 -16.76 22.02
CA PHE A 68 -16.61 -17.09 20.89
C PHE A 68 -16.93 -18.58 20.86
N ASP A 69 -18.23 -18.92 20.92
CA ASP A 69 -18.69 -20.31 20.92
C ASP A 69 -18.88 -20.77 19.47
N LYS A 70 -17.87 -21.45 18.93
CA LYS A 70 -17.89 -21.97 17.56
C LYS A 70 -18.94 -23.06 17.32
N ASP A 71 -19.43 -23.73 18.36
CA ASP A 71 -20.31 -24.89 18.26
C ASP A 71 -21.80 -24.47 18.37
N ASN A 72 -22.07 -23.28 18.93
CA ASN A 72 -23.42 -22.72 19.09
C ASN A 72 -23.71 -21.61 18.07
N VAL A 73 -24.17 -22.01 16.88
CA VAL A 73 -24.39 -21.14 15.71
C VAL A 73 -25.63 -20.22 15.86
N VAL A 74 -26.50 -20.48 16.83
CA VAL A 74 -27.83 -19.84 16.91
C VAL A 74 -27.86 -18.68 17.92
N THR A 75 -27.10 -18.76 19.00
CA THR A 75 -27.05 -17.72 20.04
C THR A 75 -25.61 -17.51 20.53
N GLN A 76 -25.02 -16.37 20.20
CA GLN A 76 -23.75 -15.91 20.77
C GLN A 76 -23.99 -14.95 21.93
N SER A 77 -23.00 -14.81 22.82
CA SER A 77 -23.06 -13.79 23.85
C SER A 77 -22.99 -12.39 23.24
N ASP A 78 -23.65 -11.40 23.86
CA ASP A 78 -23.60 -9.99 23.45
C ASP A 78 -22.16 -9.46 23.32
N MET A 79 -21.22 -10.02 24.09
CA MET A 79 -19.80 -9.67 24.05
C MET A 79 -19.11 -10.21 22.79
N ALA A 80 -19.42 -11.44 22.36
CA ALA A 80 -18.86 -12.05 21.16
C ALA A 80 -19.36 -11.36 19.89
N GLU A 81 -20.66 -11.02 19.82
CA GLU A 81 -21.24 -10.31 18.67
C GLU A 81 -20.61 -8.92 18.49
N LYS A 82 -20.48 -8.15 19.58
CA LYS A 82 -19.78 -6.86 19.56
C LYS A 82 -18.31 -7.02 19.17
N GLY A 83 -17.63 -8.04 19.69
CA GLY A 83 -16.24 -8.34 19.33
C GLY A 83 -16.04 -8.54 17.82
N ILE A 84 -16.93 -9.29 17.17
CA ILE A 84 -16.88 -9.54 15.73
C ILE A 84 -17.15 -8.25 14.94
N GLN A 85 -18.15 -7.46 15.34
CA GLN A 85 -18.47 -6.19 14.66
C GLN A 85 -17.29 -5.22 14.73
N TRP A 86 -16.58 -5.16 15.86
CA TRP A 86 -15.40 -4.31 16.01
C TRP A 86 -14.22 -4.78 15.14
N LEU A 87 -13.99 -6.09 15.06
CA LEU A 87 -12.95 -6.67 14.20
C LEU A 87 -13.18 -6.41 12.72
N LEU A 88 -14.43 -6.50 12.26
CA LEU A 88 -14.77 -6.41 10.84
C LEU A 88 -15.05 -4.98 10.35
N ALA A 89 -15.59 -4.10 11.20
CA ALA A 89 -15.98 -2.75 10.79
C ALA A 89 -15.09 -1.66 11.40
N VAL A 90 -14.87 -1.70 12.71
CA VAL A 90 -14.25 -0.58 13.45
C VAL A 90 -12.74 -0.53 13.22
N ILE A 91 -12.04 -1.65 13.38
CA ILE A 91 -10.58 -1.70 13.22
C ILE A 91 -10.16 -1.40 11.77
N PRO A 92 -10.77 -2.00 10.73
CA PRO A 92 -10.43 -1.66 9.35
C PRO A 92 -10.74 -0.21 9.00
N ALA A 93 -11.86 0.34 9.49
CA ALA A 93 -12.20 1.75 9.28
C ALA A 93 -11.16 2.70 9.88
N ILE A 94 -10.69 2.44 11.11
CA ILE A 94 -9.64 3.27 11.74
C ILE A 94 -8.32 3.18 10.97
N LEU A 95 -7.93 1.97 10.53
CA LEU A 95 -6.72 1.79 9.73
C LEU A 95 -6.79 2.55 8.40
N LEU A 96 -7.95 2.57 7.74
CA LEU A 96 -8.16 3.34 6.52
C LEU A 96 -8.10 4.85 6.77
N LEU A 97 -8.73 5.35 7.83
CA LEU A 97 -8.65 6.76 8.22
C LEU A 97 -7.20 7.18 8.51
N LEU A 98 -6.44 6.33 9.21
CA LEU A 98 -5.03 6.58 9.50
C LEU A 98 -4.19 6.57 8.22
N ALA A 99 -4.43 5.62 7.32
CA ALA A 99 -3.75 5.57 6.02
C ALA A 99 -4.03 6.83 5.19
N MET A 100 -5.29 7.26 5.11
CA MET A 100 -5.66 8.51 4.43
C MET A 100 -4.99 9.73 5.08
N TYR A 101 -4.92 9.79 6.41
CA TYR A 101 -4.23 10.86 7.11
C TYR A 101 -2.72 10.90 6.78
N VAL A 102 -2.05 9.75 6.81
CA VAL A 102 -0.62 9.65 6.46
C VAL A 102 -0.38 10.07 5.01
N ILE A 103 -1.23 9.63 4.08
CA ILE A 103 -1.15 10.03 2.67
C ILE A 103 -1.40 11.54 2.52
N SER A 104 -2.34 12.12 3.27
CA SER A 104 -2.59 13.58 3.22
C SER A 104 -1.42 14.42 3.74
N LYS A 105 -0.57 13.85 4.61
CA LYS A 105 0.66 14.47 5.10
C LYS A 105 1.87 14.23 4.21
N TYR A 106 1.78 13.31 3.25
CA TYR A 106 2.69 13.25 2.12
C TYR A 106 2.36 14.43 1.18
N GLU A 107 2.73 15.64 1.59
CA GLU A 107 2.92 16.72 0.64
C GLU A 107 4.02 16.27 -0.31
N LEU A 108 3.64 15.89 -1.54
CA LEU A 108 4.57 16.00 -2.64
C LEU A 108 5.00 17.46 -2.61
N ASP A 109 6.21 17.70 -2.12
CA ASP A 109 6.78 19.02 -2.08
C ASP A 109 6.87 19.51 -3.53
N ASP A 110 5.82 20.22 -3.97
CA ASP A 110 5.69 20.80 -5.29
C ASP A 110 6.88 21.75 -5.52
N ALA A 111 7.46 22.34 -4.46
CA ALA A 111 8.69 23.12 -4.55
C ALA A 111 9.90 22.27 -4.96
N THR A 112 9.97 21.00 -4.53
CA THR A 112 10.97 20.05 -5.02
C THR A 112 10.69 19.62 -6.46
N ILE A 113 9.42 19.46 -6.87
CA ILE A 113 9.04 19.20 -8.27
C ILE A 113 9.45 20.37 -9.17
N ASP A 114 9.13 21.60 -8.80
CA ASP A 114 9.43 22.81 -9.56
C ASP A 114 10.94 23.08 -9.66
N LYS A 115 11.69 22.83 -8.57
CA LYS A 115 13.14 22.95 -8.58
C LYS A 115 13.78 21.95 -9.54
N ILE A 116 13.25 20.73 -9.62
CA ILE A 116 13.74 19.68 -10.51
C ILE A 116 13.37 19.96 -11.97
N ASN A 117 12.16 20.45 -12.24
CA ASN A 117 11.75 20.85 -13.58
C ASN A 117 12.64 21.98 -14.14
N ARG A 118 12.96 22.98 -13.30
CA ARG A 118 13.93 24.04 -13.67
C ARG A 118 15.33 23.51 -13.97
N GLU A 119 15.81 22.52 -13.23
CA GLU A 119 17.11 21.89 -13.49
C GLU A 119 17.13 21.09 -14.80
N ILE A 120 16.04 20.40 -15.14
CA ILE A 120 15.93 19.63 -16.40
C ILE A 120 15.91 20.57 -17.61
N GLU A 121 15.11 21.63 -17.58
CA GLU A 121 15.07 22.62 -18.68
C GLU A 121 16.42 23.32 -18.91
N SER A 122 17.21 23.50 -17.84
CA SER A 122 18.56 24.07 -17.94
C SER A 122 19.56 23.14 -18.64
N LYS A 123 19.36 21.82 -18.58
CA LYS A 123 20.25 20.82 -19.19
C LYS A 123 19.89 20.47 -20.63
N VAL A 124 18.66 20.74 -21.04
CA VAL A 124 18.19 20.47 -22.41
C VAL A 124 18.64 21.56 -23.41
N ASN A 125 19.09 22.73 -22.93
CA ASN A 125 19.51 23.86 -23.75
C ASN A 125 21.05 24.00 -23.95
N TYR A 126 21.81 22.90 -23.93
CA TYR A 126 23.24 22.91 -24.29
C TYR A 126 23.64 21.72 -25.16
#